data_AF-A0A973FDZ8-F1
#
_entry.id   AF-A0A973FDZ8-F1
#
_cell.length_a   1.000
_cell.length_b   1.000
_cell.length_c   1.000
_cell.angle_alpha   90.00
_cell.angle_beta   90.00
_cell.angle_gamma   90.00
#
_symmetry.space_group_name_H-M   'P 1'
#
loop_
_entity.id
_entity.type
_entity.pdbx_description
1 polymer ?
#
loop_
_entity_poly.entity_id
_entity_poly.type
_entity_poly.pdbx_seq_one_letter_code
_entity_poly.pdbx_strand_id
1 'polypeptide(L)'
;MPSKLKMCLTACLIASATVPLGAQGFAATKTKTAATTNANPRGQILALSCAGCHGTDGKSVGIIPSFYGKSPEYLESALKDFKSGARVSTVMGRHAKGYTDEEIHQIAQYFGTVWKKTK
;
A
#
# COMPACT_ATOMS: atom_id res chain seq x y z
N MET A 1 -6.62 -38.14 0.60
CA MET A 1 -7.56 -38.89 1.46
C MET A 1 -8.43 -37.88 2.19
N PRO A 2 -9.74 -37.81 1.91
CA PRO A 2 -10.66 -36.91 2.59
C PRO A 2 -11.30 -37.54 3.84
N SER A 3 -11.65 -36.66 4.79
CA SER A 3 -12.84 -36.68 5.66
C SER A 3 -13.11 -37.89 6.56
N LYS A 4 -13.09 -37.68 7.89
CA LYS A 4 -14.15 -37.99 8.91
C LYS A 4 -13.72 -37.31 10.23
N LEU A 5 -14.28 -36.16 10.65
CA LEU A 5 -15.57 -35.94 11.32
C LEU A 5 -15.89 -36.92 12.47
N LYS A 6 -15.66 -36.46 13.71
CA LYS A 6 -16.16 -36.93 15.01
C LYS A 6 -16.10 -35.68 15.92
N MET A 7 -17.16 -34.90 16.13
CA MET A 7 -18.42 -35.17 16.84
C MET A 7 -18.19 -35.57 18.32
N CYS A 8 -18.04 -34.56 19.18
CA CYS A 8 -18.31 -34.52 20.62
C CYS A 8 -18.75 -33.08 20.88
N LEU A 9 -20.04 -32.72 20.91
CA LEU A 9 -21.03 -32.96 21.96
C LEU A 9 -20.60 -32.53 23.37
N THR A 10 -20.81 -31.24 23.67
CA THR A 10 -20.99 -30.71 25.04
C THR A 10 -21.70 -29.35 24.85
N ALA A 11 -23.02 -29.29 24.76
CA ALA A 11 -23.99 -29.32 25.87
C ALA A 11 -23.75 -28.21 26.92
N CYS A 12 -24.65 -27.22 26.86
CA CYS A 12 -25.22 -26.44 27.96
C CYS A 12 -24.30 -25.52 28.78
N LEU A 13 -24.47 -24.20 28.63
CA LEU A 13 -24.99 -23.35 29.70
C LEU A 13 -25.34 -21.96 29.14
N ILE A 14 -26.64 -21.77 28.93
CA ILE A 14 -27.29 -20.47 28.71
C ILE A 14 -27.28 -19.71 30.05
N ALA A 15 -26.31 -18.81 30.22
CA ALA A 15 -26.35 -17.80 31.26
C ALA A 15 -27.12 -16.58 30.73
N SER A 16 -28.41 -16.51 31.06
CA SER A 16 -29.24 -15.32 30.86
C SER A 16 -28.80 -14.23 31.83
N ALA A 17 -27.93 -13.33 31.38
CA ALA A 17 -27.61 -12.10 32.11
C ALA A 17 -28.55 -10.98 31.63
N THR A 18 -29.45 -10.56 32.52
CA THR A 18 -30.26 -9.36 32.38
C THR A 18 -29.36 -8.13 32.41
N VAL A 19 -29.17 -7.47 31.27
CA VAL A 19 -28.44 -6.20 31.17
C VAL A 19 -29.43 -5.04 31.34
N PRO A 20 -29.26 -4.14 32.33
CA PRO A 20 -30.11 -2.98 32.48
C PRO A 20 -29.85 -1.98 31.34
N LEU A 21 -30.95 -1.45 30.80
CA LEU A 21 -30.98 -0.41 29.77
C LEU A 21 -30.53 0.93 30.38
N GLY A 22 -29.21 1.08 30.55
CA GLY A 22 -28.57 2.31 31.03
C GLY A 22 -27.87 3.01 29.87
N ALA A 23 -28.44 4.14 29.43
CA ALA A 23 -27.85 5.04 28.45
C ALA A 23 -26.45 5.51 28.89
N GLN A 24 -25.41 5.07 28.19
CA GLN A 24 -24.06 5.62 28.32
C GLN A 24 -23.57 5.96 26.91
N GLY A 25 -23.38 7.25 26.69
CA GLY A 25 -22.98 7.83 25.41
C GLY A 25 -21.68 7.22 24.91
N PHE A 26 -21.70 6.72 23.69
CA PHE A 26 -20.51 6.31 22.96
C PHE A 26 -19.73 7.56 22.56
N ALA A 27 -18.81 8.00 23.43
CA ALA A 27 -17.72 8.86 23.02
C ALA A 27 -16.86 8.06 22.03
N ALA A 28 -17.05 8.31 20.74
CA ALA A 28 -16.28 7.72 19.66
C ALA A 28 -14.84 8.23 19.73
N THR A 29 -14.00 7.55 20.51
CA THR A 29 -12.56 7.66 20.39
C THR A 29 -12.21 7.12 19.00
N LYS A 30 -11.86 8.01 18.07
CA LYS A 30 -11.24 7.63 16.80
C LYS A 30 -9.90 6.97 17.11
N THR A 31 -9.90 5.66 17.32
CA THR A 31 -8.70 4.85 17.24
C THR A 31 -8.14 5.03 15.83
N LYS A 32 -7.04 5.78 15.74
CA LYS A 32 -6.24 5.88 14.53
C LYS A 32 -5.63 4.50 14.31
N THR A 33 -6.34 3.64 13.59
CA THR A 33 -5.81 2.35 13.17
C THR A 33 -4.54 2.64 12.38
N ALA A 34 -3.39 2.34 12.96
CA ALA A 34 -2.13 2.36 12.23
C ALA A 34 -2.32 1.40 11.06
N ALA A 35 -2.33 1.96 9.84
CA ALA A 35 -2.41 1.19 8.63
C ALA A 35 -1.26 0.17 8.65
N THR A 36 -1.61 -1.10 8.87
CA THR A 36 -0.74 -2.21 8.55
C THR A 36 -0.28 -1.99 7.12
N THR A 37 1.03 -1.90 6.91
CA THR A 37 1.68 -1.81 5.59
C THR A 37 1.48 -3.12 4.83
N ASN A 38 0.23 -3.48 4.56
CA ASN A 38 -0.11 -4.43 3.53
C ASN A 38 0.15 -3.67 2.25
N ALA A 39 1.29 -3.97 1.62
CA ALA A 39 1.60 -3.50 0.30
C ALA A 39 0.37 -3.75 -0.57
N ASN A 40 -0.30 -2.68 -1.00
CA ASN A 40 -1.41 -2.79 -1.92
C ASN A 40 -0.85 -3.53 -3.16
N PRO A 41 -1.32 -4.74 -3.49
CA PRO A 41 -0.77 -5.51 -4.59
C PRO A 41 -0.86 -4.73 -5.91
N ARG A 42 -1.83 -3.81 -6.02
CA ARG A 42 -1.96 -2.90 -7.16
C ARG A 42 -0.75 -1.99 -7.32
N GLY A 43 -0.23 -1.40 -6.24
CA GLY A 43 0.95 -0.54 -6.30
C GLY A 43 2.19 -1.29 -6.77
N GLN A 44 2.36 -2.55 -6.33
CA GLN A 44 3.43 -3.43 -6.79
C GLN A 44 3.29 -3.80 -8.28
N ILE A 45 2.07 -4.09 -8.75
CA ILE A 45 1.81 -4.43 -10.15
C ILE A 45 2.10 -3.23 -11.06
N LEU A 46 1.61 -2.03 -10.69
CA LEU A 46 1.85 -0.79 -11.43
C LEU A 46 3.36 -0.48 -11.52
N ALA A 47 4.06 -0.64 -10.40
CA ALA A 47 5.49 -0.40 -10.27
C ALA A 47 6.36 -1.33 -11.11
N LEU A 48 5.88 -2.53 -11.47
CA LEU A 48 6.67 -3.51 -12.22
C LEU A 48 7.13 -2.97 -13.58
N SER A 49 6.29 -2.14 -14.22
CA SER A 49 6.62 -1.47 -15.48
C SER A 49 7.81 -0.51 -15.36
N CYS A 50 8.00 0.10 -14.18
CA CYS A 50 9.04 1.08 -13.94
C CYS A 50 10.43 0.44 -13.83
N ALA A 51 10.49 -0.81 -13.37
CA ALA A 51 11.73 -1.56 -13.17
C ALA A 51 12.48 -1.82 -14.49
N GLY A 52 11.77 -1.84 -15.63
CA GLY A 52 12.38 -2.04 -16.95
C GLY A 52 13.38 -0.93 -17.33
N CYS A 53 13.19 0.29 -16.83
CA CYS A 53 14.13 1.39 -17.05
C CYS A 53 14.90 1.78 -15.78
N HIS A 54 14.24 1.74 -14.62
CA HIS A 54 14.82 2.23 -13.35
C HIS A 54 15.46 1.12 -12.50
N GLY A 55 15.51 -0.10 -13.01
CA GLY A 55 16.06 -1.26 -12.34
C GLY A 55 15.11 -1.86 -11.28
N THR A 56 15.41 -3.09 -10.89
CA THR A 56 14.68 -3.81 -9.85
C THR A 56 14.70 -3.03 -8.54
N ASP A 57 13.56 -2.89 -7.88
CA ASP A 57 13.39 -2.10 -6.65
C ASP A 57 13.83 -0.63 -6.78
N GLY A 58 13.90 -0.10 -8.00
CA GLY A 58 14.39 1.25 -8.28
C GLY A 58 15.91 1.41 -8.23
N LYS A 59 16.66 0.30 -8.18
CA LYS A 59 18.12 0.27 -8.21
C LYS A 59 18.61 0.24 -9.66
N SER A 60 18.66 1.41 -10.29
CA SER A 60 19.21 1.53 -11.64
C SER A 60 20.73 1.27 -11.64
N VAL A 61 21.21 0.64 -12.71
CA VAL A 61 22.63 0.32 -12.94
C VAL A 61 23.28 1.18 -14.04
N GLY A 62 22.53 2.10 -14.65
CA GLY A 62 22.97 2.88 -15.80
C GLY A 62 22.66 4.38 -15.68
N ILE A 63 22.49 5.04 -16.83
CA ILE A 63 22.25 6.49 -16.94
C ILE A 63 20.86 6.88 -16.41
N ILE A 64 19.89 5.96 -16.43
CA ILE A 64 18.56 6.21 -15.87
C ILE A 64 18.69 6.40 -14.36
N PRO A 65 18.08 7.45 -13.78
CA PRO A 65 18.24 7.72 -12.36
C PRO A 65 17.65 6.62 -11.49
N SER A 66 18.43 6.21 -10.49
CA SER A 66 17.98 5.37 -9.38
C SER A 66 17.09 6.19 -8.44
N PHE A 67 16.02 5.57 -7.96
CA PHE A 67 15.18 6.13 -6.90
C PHE A 67 15.17 5.30 -5.63
N TYR A 68 16.12 4.37 -5.51
CA TYR A 68 16.38 3.64 -4.27
C TYR A 68 16.64 4.61 -3.10
N GLY A 69 16.01 4.35 -1.95
CA GLY A 69 16.18 5.15 -0.73
C GLY A 69 15.43 6.48 -0.72
N LYS A 70 14.69 6.84 -1.78
CA LYS A 70 13.86 8.05 -1.80
C LYS A 70 12.56 7.82 -1.04
N SER A 71 12.02 8.87 -0.43
CA SER A 71 10.76 8.77 0.32
C SER A 71 9.56 8.67 -0.63
N PRO A 72 8.43 8.08 -0.19
CA PRO A 72 7.20 8.08 -0.97
C PRO A 72 6.78 9.48 -1.43
N GLU A 73 6.88 10.48 -0.56
CA GLU A 73 6.45 11.86 -0.83
C GLU A 73 7.30 12.51 -1.94
N TYR A 74 8.60 12.22 -1.95
CA TYR A 74 9.49 12.67 -3.03
C TYR A 74 9.10 12.04 -4.38
N LEU A 75 8.78 10.75 -4.39
CA LEU A 75 8.44 10.04 -5.62
C LEU A 75 7.10 10.49 -6.17
N GLU A 76 6.13 10.69 -5.28
CA GLU A 76 4.80 11.17 -5.63
C GLU A 76 4.86 12.58 -6.24
N SER A 77 5.57 13.50 -5.58
CA SER A 77 5.75 14.87 -6.10
C SER A 77 6.47 14.86 -7.44
N ALA A 78 7.57 14.12 -7.58
CA ALA A 78 8.30 14.04 -8.83
C ALA A 78 7.43 13.50 -9.98
N LEU A 79 6.63 12.45 -9.74
CA LEU A 79 5.71 11.90 -10.74
C LEU A 79 4.60 12.89 -11.11
N LYS A 80 4.05 13.61 -10.14
CA LYS A 80 3.07 14.68 -10.38
C LYS A 80 3.67 15.83 -11.20
N ASP A 81 4.91 16.22 -10.93
CA ASP A 81 5.61 17.26 -11.69
C ASP A 81 5.88 16.82 -13.14
N PHE A 82 6.22 15.55 -13.37
CA PHE A 82 6.34 15.02 -14.73
C PHE A 82 4.99 14.97 -15.45
N LYS A 83 3.92 14.61 -14.74
CA LYS A 83 2.55 14.55 -15.29
C LYS A 83 2.05 15.94 -15.69
N SER A 84 2.23 16.94 -14.84
CA SER A 84 1.84 18.33 -15.10
C SER A 84 2.74 19.02 -16.12
N GLY A 85 3.97 18.54 -16.30
CA GLY A 85 4.99 19.17 -17.14
C GLY A 85 5.81 20.23 -16.40
N ALA A 86 5.58 20.44 -15.09
CA ALA A 86 6.41 21.31 -14.26
C ALA A 86 7.88 20.85 -14.22
N ARG A 87 8.11 19.53 -14.33
CA ARG A 87 9.45 18.96 -14.45
C ARG A 87 9.70 18.45 -15.87
N VAL A 88 10.69 19.06 -16.52
CA VAL A 88 11.13 18.67 -17.87
C VAL A 88 11.74 17.27 -17.84
N SER A 89 11.39 16.45 -18.83
CA SER A 89 11.95 15.11 -19.02
C SER A 89 11.91 14.68 -20.48
N THR A 90 12.80 13.76 -20.85
CA THR A 90 12.85 13.17 -22.19
C THR A 90 11.72 12.16 -22.42
N VAL A 91 11.39 11.37 -21.39
CA VAL A 91 10.49 10.22 -21.53
C VAL A 91 9.45 10.18 -20.40
N MET A 92 9.82 10.53 -19.16
CA MET A 92 8.94 10.38 -17.99
C MET A 92 7.65 11.18 -18.05
N GLY A 93 7.61 12.36 -18.66
CA GLY A 93 6.38 13.13 -18.79
C GLY A 93 5.30 12.41 -19.62
N ARG A 94 5.71 11.57 -20.59
CA ARG A 94 4.77 10.75 -21.36
C ARG A 94 4.23 9.58 -20.52
N HIS A 95 5.07 8.94 -19.72
CA HIS A 95 4.65 7.83 -18.85
C HIS A 95 3.80 8.30 -17.67
N ALA A 96 4.19 9.39 -17.01
CA ALA A 96 3.47 9.90 -15.84
C ALA A 96 2.03 10.31 -16.16
N LYS A 97 1.77 10.78 -17.39
CA LYS A 97 0.42 11.10 -17.88
C LYS A 97 -0.49 9.87 -18.03
N GLY A 98 0.06 8.67 -18.15
CA GLY A 98 -0.70 7.42 -18.25
C GLY A 98 -1.29 6.95 -16.92
N TYR A 99 -0.91 7.57 -15.80
CA TYR A 99 -1.36 7.18 -14.47
C TYR A 99 -2.29 8.21 -13.85
N THR A 100 -3.31 7.73 -13.14
CA THR A 100 -4.12 8.56 -12.26
C THR A 100 -3.32 9.01 -11.03
N ASP A 101 -3.79 10.03 -10.31
CA ASP A 101 -3.08 10.53 -9.13
C ASP A 101 -3.05 9.49 -8.00
N GLU A 102 -4.10 8.68 -7.89
CA GLU A 102 -4.16 7.54 -6.99
C GLU A 102 -3.12 6.47 -7.36
N GLU A 103 -2.96 6.17 -8.65
CA GLU A 103 -1.96 5.21 -9.10
C GLU A 103 -0.54 5.74 -8.89
N ILE A 104 -0.31 7.05 -9.11
CA ILE A 104 0.96 7.70 -8.78
C ILE A 104 1.26 7.56 -7.28
N HIS A 105 0.27 7.81 -6.41
CA HIS A 105 0.42 7.60 -4.98
C HIS A 105 0.79 6.15 -4.66
N GLN A 106 0.10 5.18 -5.24
CA GLN A 106 0.38 3.75 -5.02
C GLN A 106 1.79 3.33 -5.49
N ILE A 107 2.23 3.81 -6.64
CA ILE A 107 3.59 3.57 -7.17
C ILE A 107 4.64 4.17 -6.22
N ALA A 108 4.42 5.40 -5.77
CA ALA A 108 5.31 6.11 -4.88
C ALA A 108 5.43 5.43 -3.51
N GLN A 109 4.30 4.98 -2.95
CA GLN A 109 4.27 4.22 -1.69
C GLN A 109 5.02 2.89 -1.81
N TYR A 110 4.87 2.19 -2.93
CA TYR A 110 5.61 0.95 -3.17
C TYR A 110 7.12 1.20 -3.20
N PHE A 111 7.59 2.07 -4.10
CA PHE A 111 9.04 2.28 -4.26
C PHE A 111 9.69 3.01 -3.09
N GLY A 112 8.97 3.89 -2.41
CA GLY A 112 9.45 4.57 -1.22
C GLY A 112 9.59 3.65 0.01
N THR A 113 9.08 2.43 -0.06
CA THR A 113 9.14 1.44 1.03
C THR A 113 9.85 0.14 0.66
N VAL A 114 9.92 -0.22 -0.64
CA VAL A 114 10.51 -1.50 -1.09
C VAL A 114 11.96 -1.67 -0.64
N TRP A 115 12.74 -0.58 -0.64
CA TRP A 115 14.14 -0.61 -0.23
C TRP A 115 14.34 -0.99 1.25
N LYS A 116 13.34 -0.75 2.10
CA LYS A 116 13.39 -1.14 3.52
C LYS A 116 13.34 -2.66 3.70
N LYS A 117 12.78 -3.38 2.72
CA LYS A 117 12.66 -4.84 2.73
C LYS A 117 13.91 -5.54 2.19
N THR A 118 14.75 -4.82 1.44
CA THR A 118 15.94 -5.36 0.77
C THR A 118 17.25 -5.04 1.51
N LYS A 119 17.16 -4.58 2.76
CA LYS A 119 18.31 -4.50 3.68
C LYS A 119 18.52 -5.84 4.35
#